data_AF-A0A537G0C1-F1
#
_entry.id   AF-A0A537G0C1-F1
#
_cell.length_a   1.000
_cell.length_b   1.000
_cell.length_c   1.000
_cell.angle_alpha   90.00
_cell.angle_beta   90.00
_cell.angle_gamma   90.00
#
_symmetry.space_group_name_H-M   'P 1'
#
loop_
_entity.id
_entity.type
_entity.pdbx_description
1 polymer ?
#
loop_
_entity_poly.entity_id
_entity_poly.type
_entity_poly.pdbx_seq_one_letter_code
_entity_poly.pdbx_strand_id
1 'polypeptide(L)'
;MNFDKYGAVLRVDGKTGARRVRIIFSAGALAEWMNHHPSKDDPDSALWTSFDKVGSMKRLEYGSVRRLLDAAAKRSSVKKRDNPHSFRHARASNLANVLTEAQMKEYLGWTGDSRMPAIYVHLSGRNVDNALFKLNGIKTEEEVNLEERPLRVQQCQRCRTSNSPTNRFCSKCGAPLDIKTALEIQREQDTTDEIMNRLFEDRRFREVLEEVLQKQQSLQTQ
;
A
#
# COMPACT_ATOMS: atom_id res chain seq x y z
N MET A 1 -3.97 15.77 -9.76
CA MET A 1 -3.07 14.76 -9.15
C MET A 1 -2.26 14.13 -10.27
N ASN A 2 -1.01 13.71 -10.04
CA ASN A 2 -0.21 13.05 -11.07
C ASN A 2 0.49 11.79 -10.52
N PHE A 3 0.47 10.70 -11.27
CA PHE A 3 1.20 9.47 -10.96
C PHE A 3 2.52 9.42 -11.74
N ASP A 4 3.58 8.92 -11.11
CA ASP A 4 4.86 8.68 -11.75
C ASP A 4 5.50 7.38 -11.23
N LYS A 5 6.71 7.06 -11.70
CA LYS A 5 7.45 5.85 -11.30
C LYS A 5 7.73 5.73 -9.79
N TYR A 6 7.59 6.81 -9.03
CA TYR A 6 7.87 6.88 -7.59
C TYR A 6 6.60 7.01 -6.73
N GLY A 7 5.41 6.95 -7.33
CA GLY A 7 4.14 7.00 -6.63
C GLY A 7 3.22 8.10 -7.17
N ALA A 8 2.61 8.88 -6.29
CA ALA A 8 1.66 9.93 -6.65
C ALA A 8 2.04 11.28 -6.05
N VAL A 9 1.73 12.35 -6.78
CA VAL A 9 1.89 13.73 -6.37
C VAL A 9 0.52 14.38 -6.26
N LEU A 10 0.19 14.82 -5.05
CA LEU A 10 -1.02 15.55 -4.74
C LEU A 10 -0.72 17.05 -4.62
N ARG A 11 -1.63 17.88 -5.11
CA ARG A 11 -1.71 19.30 -4.76
C ARG A 11 -2.81 19.42 -3.72
N VAL A 12 -2.46 19.82 -2.51
CA VAL A 12 -3.39 19.93 -1.39
C VAL A 12 -3.48 21.38 -0.98
N ASP A 13 -4.68 21.93 -0.97
CA ASP A 13 -4.95 23.26 -0.45
C ASP A 13 -5.39 23.20 1.02
N GLY A 14 -4.91 24.12 1.83
CA GLY A 14 -5.15 24.12 3.27
C GLY A 14 -4.88 25.46 3.92
N LYS A 15 -4.95 25.51 5.26
CA LYS A 15 -4.86 26.76 6.04
C LYS A 15 -3.61 27.60 5.74
N THR A 16 -2.51 26.97 5.38
CA THR A 16 -1.21 27.60 5.11
C THR A 16 -0.91 27.75 3.61
N GLY A 17 -1.93 27.55 2.76
CA GLY A 17 -1.83 27.60 1.31
C GLY A 17 -1.68 26.24 0.64
N ALA A 18 -1.65 26.28 -0.69
CA ALA A 18 -1.50 25.10 -1.52
C ALA A 18 -0.07 24.55 -1.44
N ARG A 19 0.05 23.24 -1.25
CA ARG A 19 1.34 22.54 -1.22
C ARG A 19 1.32 21.26 -2.01
N ARG A 20 2.51 20.84 -2.44
CA ARG A 20 2.74 19.60 -3.14
C ARG A 20 3.11 18.50 -2.13
N VAL A 21 2.33 17.41 -2.11
CA VAL A 21 2.57 16.26 -1.22
C VAL A 21 2.83 15.01 -2.04
N ARG A 22 3.97 14.36 -1.78
CA ARG A 22 4.34 13.08 -2.38
C ARG A 22 3.76 11.94 -1.55
N ILE A 23 3.01 11.05 -2.18
CA ILE A 23 2.56 9.77 -1.61
C ILE A 23 3.28 8.64 -2.32
N ILE A 24 3.91 7.76 -1.55
CA ILE A 24 4.67 6.61 -2.05
C ILE A 24 3.96 5.32 -1.63
N PHE A 25 3.87 5.09 -0.32
CA PHE A 25 3.27 3.89 0.27
C PHE A 25 1.84 3.62 -0.21
N SER A 26 0.97 4.63 -0.19
CA SER A 26 -0.45 4.47 -0.55
C SER A 26 -0.74 4.70 -2.04
N ALA A 27 0.29 4.87 -2.89
CA ALA A 27 0.07 5.23 -4.30
C ALA A 27 -0.68 4.12 -5.06
N GLY A 28 -0.36 2.85 -4.83
CA GLY A 28 -1.06 1.73 -5.45
C GLY A 28 -2.54 1.65 -5.04
N ALA A 29 -2.82 1.78 -3.74
CA ALA A 29 -4.19 1.80 -3.22
C ALA A 29 -4.99 2.99 -3.78
N LEU A 30 -4.35 4.15 -3.95
CA LEU A 30 -4.97 5.32 -4.54
C LEU A 30 -5.25 5.13 -6.04
N ALA A 31 -4.34 4.53 -6.79
CA ALA A 31 -4.55 4.21 -8.20
C ALA A 31 -5.72 3.23 -8.37
N GLU A 32 -5.78 2.21 -7.52
CA GLU A 32 -6.87 1.23 -7.53
C GLU A 32 -8.22 1.86 -7.22
N TRP A 33 -8.25 2.77 -6.24
CA TRP A 33 -9.44 3.55 -5.94
C TRP A 33 -9.89 4.41 -7.13
N MET A 34 -8.96 5.09 -7.82
CA MET A 34 -9.28 5.90 -9.00
C MET A 34 -9.90 5.07 -10.12
N ASN A 35 -9.46 3.82 -10.33
CA ASN A 35 -10.03 2.93 -11.33
C ASN A 35 -11.49 2.55 -11.03
N HIS A 36 -11.82 2.41 -9.74
CA HIS A 36 -13.15 2.07 -9.24
C HIS A 36 -13.99 3.29 -8.85
N HIS A 37 -13.45 4.50 -9.02
CA HIS A 37 -14.12 5.72 -8.60
C HIS A 37 -15.44 5.86 -9.35
N PRO A 38 -16.58 6.02 -8.66
CA PRO A 38 -17.87 5.96 -9.34
C PRO A 38 -18.11 7.15 -10.30
N SER A 39 -17.36 8.25 -10.15
CA SER A 39 -17.26 9.38 -11.10
C SER A 39 -15.84 9.51 -11.67
N LYS A 40 -15.20 8.40 -12.12
CA LYS A 40 -13.81 8.43 -12.60
C LYS A 40 -13.55 9.35 -13.81
N ASP A 41 -14.59 9.59 -14.61
CA ASP A 41 -14.51 10.38 -15.85
C ASP A 41 -14.76 11.88 -15.62
N ASP A 42 -15.13 12.28 -14.39
CA ASP A 42 -15.38 13.67 -13.99
C ASP A 42 -14.17 14.22 -13.19
N PRO A 43 -13.34 15.11 -13.77
CA PRO A 43 -12.16 15.66 -13.10
C PRO A 43 -12.48 16.57 -11.90
N ASP A 44 -13.68 17.14 -11.85
CA ASP A 44 -14.12 18.05 -10.79
C ASP A 44 -14.80 17.31 -9.62
N SER A 45 -15.00 16.00 -9.78
CA SER A 45 -15.57 15.16 -8.74
C SER A 45 -14.67 15.10 -7.50
N ALA A 46 -15.30 15.03 -6.32
CA ALA A 46 -14.57 14.86 -5.08
C ALA A 46 -13.87 13.50 -5.05
N LEU A 47 -12.54 13.49 -4.83
CA LEU A 47 -11.74 12.26 -4.78
C LEU A 47 -12.28 11.19 -3.80
N TRP A 48 -12.93 11.60 -2.71
CA TRP A 48 -13.54 10.70 -1.74
C TRP A 48 -15.04 10.98 -1.71
N THR A 49 -15.83 10.01 -2.14
CA THR A 49 -17.30 10.10 -2.21
C THR A 49 -17.95 9.16 -1.22
N SER A 50 -19.17 9.47 -0.77
CA SER A 50 -20.01 8.48 -0.08
C SER A 50 -20.66 7.51 -1.09
N PHE A 51 -21.02 6.32 -0.62
CA PHE A 51 -21.66 5.27 -1.41
C PHE A 51 -23.17 5.17 -1.15
N ASP A 52 -23.75 6.17 -0.47
CA ASP A 52 -25.04 6.03 0.19
C ASP A 52 -26.20 5.78 -0.79
N LYS A 53 -26.11 6.27 -2.04
CA LYS A 53 -27.02 5.94 -3.15
C LYS A 53 -26.32 6.03 -4.51
N VAL A 54 -26.65 5.12 -5.42
CA VAL A 54 -26.32 5.20 -6.85
C VAL A 54 -26.88 6.51 -7.39
N GLY A 55 -26.01 7.45 -7.75
CA GLY A 55 -26.39 8.77 -8.30
C GLY A 55 -26.25 9.97 -7.35
N SER A 56 -25.99 9.78 -6.05
CA SER A 56 -25.66 10.89 -5.13
C SER A 56 -24.22 10.77 -4.62
N MET A 57 -23.25 10.93 -5.52
CA MET A 57 -21.82 10.95 -5.16
C MET A 57 -21.46 12.27 -4.50
N LYS A 58 -21.82 12.41 -3.23
CA LYS A 58 -21.43 13.58 -2.43
C LYS A 58 -20.03 13.37 -1.85
N ARG A 59 -19.31 14.47 -1.67
CA ARG A 59 -18.03 14.50 -0.97
C ARG A 59 -18.18 13.85 0.41
N LEU A 60 -17.25 12.97 0.74
CA LEU A 60 -17.22 12.29 2.03
C LEU A 60 -17.05 13.29 3.18
N GLU A 61 -17.96 13.25 4.15
CA GLU A 61 -17.96 14.13 5.30
C GLU A 61 -16.93 13.70 6.37
N TYR A 62 -16.48 14.67 7.18
CA TYR A 62 -15.52 14.42 8.26
C TYR A 62 -16.02 13.37 9.27
N GLY A 63 -17.32 13.38 9.59
CA GLY A 63 -17.94 12.38 10.46
C GLY A 63 -17.83 10.95 9.92
N SER A 64 -18.00 10.78 8.60
CA SER A 64 -17.86 9.48 7.93
C SER A 64 -16.42 8.99 7.95
N VAL A 65 -15.44 9.88 7.72
CA VAL A 65 -14.01 9.55 7.87
C VAL A 65 -13.70 9.14 9.31
N ARG A 66 -14.26 9.84 10.31
CA ARG A 66 -14.04 9.49 11.73
C ARG A 66 -14.58 8.11 12.07
N ARG A 67 -15.78 7.76 11.59
CA ARG A 67 -16.38 6.42 11.77
C ARG A 67 -15.56 5.33 11.08
N LEU A 68 -15.06 5.60 9.87
CA LEU A 68 -14.20 4.67 9.14
C LEU A 68 -12.93 4.35 9.94
N LEU A 69 -12.28 5.38 10.49
CA LEU A 69 -11.08 5.20 11.31
C LEU A 69 -11.37 4.45 12.62
N ASP A 70 -12.48 4.75 13.30
CA ASP A 70 -12.91 4.06 14.53
C ASP A 70 -13.19 2.58 14.28
N ALA A 71 -13.91 2.26 13.21
CA ALA A 71 -14.16 0.88 12.83
C ALA A 71 -12.85 0.13 12.51
N ALA A 72 -11.91 0.77 11.82
CA ALA A 72 -10.60 0.18 11.53
C ALA A 72 -9.76 -0.02 12.81
N ALA A 73 -9.77 0.95 13.74
CA ALA A 73 -9.06 0.87 15.01
C ALA A 73 -9.59 -0.27 15.89
N LYS A 74 -10.92 -0.44 15.95
CA LYS A 74 -11.56 -1.56 16.66
C LYS A 74 -11.16 -2.91 16.09
N ARG A 75 -11.18 -3.07 14.75
CA ARG A 75 -10.77 -4.33 14.09
C ARG A 75 -9.28 -4.67 14.29
N SER A 76 -8.45 -3.66 14.46
CA SER A 76 -6.99 -3.81 14.63
C SER A 76 -6.53 -3.76 16.09
N SER A 77 -7.46 -3.74 17.05
CA SER A 77 -7.18 -3.68 18.49
C SER A 77 -6.28 -2.50 18.90
N VAL A 78 -6.34 -1.39 18.17
CA VAL A 78 -5.55 -0.19 18.47
C VAL A 78 -6.18 0.54 19.66
N LYS A 79 -5.44 0.62 20.77
CA LYS A 79 -5.88 1.30 22.00
C LYS A 79 -5.65 2.82 22.01
N LYS A 80 -4.82 3.33 21.09
CA LYS A 80 -4.52 4.76 20.98
C LYS A 80 -5.66 5.51 20.29
N ARG A 81 -5.69 6.83 20.48
CA ARG A 81 -6.59 7.72 19.73
C ARG A 81 -6.39 7.55 18.23
N ASP A 82 -7.48 7.44 17.51
CA ASP A 82 -7.60 6.98 16.13
C ASP A 82 -8.17 8.08 15.20
N ASN A 83 -8.17 9.34 15.64
CA ASN A 83 -8.67 10.46 14.83
C ASN A 83 -7.62 10.95 13.80
N PRO A 84 -8.03 11.69 12.76
CA PRO A 84 -7.11 12.18 11.73
C PRO A 84 -5.91 12.97 12.28
N HIS A 85 -6.12 13.74 13.36
CA HIS A 85 -5.05 14.51 13.99
C HIS A 85 -4.02 13.59 14.67
N SER A 86 -4.46 12.50 15.31
CA SER A 86 -3.57 11.48 15.86
C SER A 86 -2.73 10.78 14.79
N PHE A 87 -3.31 10.45 13.63
CA PHE A 87 -2.54 9.93 12.49
C PHE A 87 -1.52 10.93 11.97
N ARG A 88 -1.88 12.22 11.91
CA ARG A 88 -0.95 13.30 11.54
C ARG A 88 0.22 13.40 12.52
N HIS A 89 -0.05 13.36 13.83
CA HIS A 89 1.00 13.33 14.86
C HIS A 89 1.92 12.12 14.69
N ALA A 90 1.35 10.92 14.54
CA ALA A 90 2.11 9.70 14.34
C ALA A 90 3.02 9.81 13.10
N ARG A 91 2.51 10.37 12.00
CA ARG A 91 3.32 10.60 10.79
C ARG A 91 4.42 11.64 11.03
N ALA A 92 4.15 12.73 11.73
CA ALA A 92 5.15 13.74 12.06
C ALA A 92 6.29 13.17 12.92
N SER A 93 5.97 12.39 13.96
CA SER A 93 6.95 11.68 14.78
C SER A 93 7.83 10.74 13.96
N ASN A 94 7.23 9.97 13.04
CA ASN A 94 8.00 9.08 12.16
C ASN A 94 8.95 9.84 11.23
N LEU A 95 8.52 11.00 10.71
CA LEU A 95 9.30 11.80 9.79
C LEU A 95 10.43 12.59 10.47
N ALA A 96 10.31 12.92 11.75
CA ALA A 96 11.34 13.66 12.50
C ALA A 96 12.68 12.92 12.64
N ASN A 97 12.69 11.61 12.40
CA ASN A 97 13.90 10.80 12.35
C ASN A 97 14.62 10.89 11.00
N VAL A 98 13.99 11.43 9.97
CA VAL A 98 14.48 11.38 8.58
C VAL A 98 14.57 12.76 7.94
N LEU A 99 13.64 13.67 8.27
CA LEU A 99 13.53 14.99 7.69
C LEU A 99 14.06 16.06 8.64
N THR A 100 14.68 17.08 8.07
CA THR A 100 15.01 18.34 8.76
C THR A 100 13.73 19.10 9.12
N GLU A 101 13.82 20.04 10.07
CA GLU A 101 12.68 20.87 10.45
C GLU A 101 12.08 21.63 9.25
N ALA A 102 12.92 22.17 8.36
CA ALA A 102 12.48 22.87 7.16
C ALA A 102 11.65 21.96 6.24
N GLN A 103 12.15 20.74 5.98
CA GLN A 103 11.45 19.74 5.18
C GLN A 103 10.14 19.28 5.84
N MET A 104 10.12 19.16 7.17
CA MET A 104 8.89 18.85 7.91
C MET A 104 7.84 19.97 7.76
N LYS A 105 8.25 21.23 7.86
CA LYS A 105 7.35 22.38 7.68
C LYS A 105 6.71 22.38 6.30
N GLU A 106 7.51 22.18 5.25
CA GLU A 106 7.02 22.07 3.88
C GLU A 106 6.06 20.89 3.70
N TYR A 107 6.46 19.68 4.10
CA TYR A 107 5.67 18.47 3.89
C TYR A 107 4.35 18.47 4.68
N LEU A 108 4.41 18.85 5.95
CA LEU A 108 3.23 18.86 6.83
C LEU A 108 2.38 20.12 6.65
N GLY A 109 2.87 21.16 5.98
CA GLY A 109 2.16 22.42 5.76
C GLY A 109 2.14 23.29 7.01
N TRP A 110 3.24 23.38 7.73
CA TRP A 110 3.44 24.38 8.78
C TRP A 110 4.06 25.65 8.20
N THR A 111 3.79 26.79 8.81
CA THR A 111 4.42 28.05 8.44
C THR A 111 5.93 28.01 8.73
N GLY A 112 6.71 28.84 8.02
CA GLY A 112 8.17 28.87 8.16
C GLY A 112 8.65 29.20 9.57
N ASP A 113 7.90 30.03 10.29
CA ASP A 113 8.12 30.46 11.68
C ASP A 113 7.57 29.46 12.73
N SER A 114 6.93 28.37 12.30
CA SER A 114 6.29 27.44 13.21
C SER A 114 7.30 26.71 14.10
N ARG A 115 7.02 26.67 15.40
CA ARG A 115 7.75 25.86 16.40
C ARG A 115 7.27 24.41 16.48
N MET A 116 6.32 24.01 15.62
CA MET A 116 5.76 22.65 15.63
C MET A 116 6.78 21.52 15.41
N PRO A 117 7.81 21.64 14.54
CA PRO A 117 8.81 20.58 14.38
C PRO A 117 9.54 20.22 15.67
N ALA A 118 9.88 21.21 16.51
CA ALA A 118 10.65 21.02 17.74
C ALA A 118 10.03 19.94 18.65
N ILE A 119 8.69 19.86 18.72
CA ILE A 119 7.95 18.85 19.49
C ILE A 119 8.37 17.41 19.13
N TYR A 120 8.79 17.18 17.88
CA TYR A 120 9.16 15.86 17.37
C TYR A 120 10.66 15.67 17.23
N VAL A 121 11.41 16.74 16.96
CA VAL A 121 12.88 16.67 16.78
C VAL A 121 13.61 16.36 18.08
N HIS A 122 13.08 16.78 19.24
CA HIS A 122 13.71 16.42 20.53
C HIS A 122 13.70 14.90 20.80
N LEU A 123 12.77 14.15 20.21
CA LEU A 123 12.73 12.69 20.28
C LEU A 123 13.80 12.03 19.37
N SER A 124 14.34 12.76 18.39
CA SER A 124 15.42 12.29 17.50
C SER A 124 16.81 12.79 17.92
N GLY A 125 17.00 13.27 19.15
CA GLY A 125 18.33 13.56 19.71
C GLY A 125 19.29 12.36 19.77
N ARG A 126 18.77 11.12 19.67
CA ARG A 126 19.56 9.87 19.54
C ARG A 126 20.16 9.65 18.13
N ASN A 127 19.92 10.56 17.20
CA ASN A 127 20.05 10.30 15.75
C ASN A 127 21.34 10.89 15.14
N VAL A 128 22.16 11.61 15.91
CA VAL A 128 23.47 12.08 15.44
C VAL A 128 24.40 10.88 15.24
N ASP A 129 24.49 10.00 16.24
CA ASP A 129 25.34 8.81 16.15
C ASP A 129 24.86 7.89 15.03
N ASN A 130 23.56 7.63 14.90
CA ASN A 130 23.00 6.88 13.77
C ASN A 130 23.32 7.52 12.41
N ALA A 131 23.24 8.85 12.30
CA ALA A 131 23.60 9.56 11.06
C ALA A 131 25.11 9.47 10.76
N LEU A 132 25.97 9.55 11.78
CA LEU A 132 27.41 9.37 11.67
C LEU A 132 27.78 7.92 11.32
N PHE A 133 27.15 6.94 11.95
CA PHE A 133 27.32 5.52 11.61
C PHE A 133 26.96 5.28 10.15
N LYS A 134 25.82 5.82 9.69
CA LYS A 134 25.41 5.74 8.28
C LYS A 134 26.39 6.40 7.32
N LEU A 135 26.92 7.58 7.67
CA LEU A 135 27.96 8.25 6.88
C LEU A 135 29.21 7.38 6.74
N ASN A 136 29.52 6.60 7.77
CA ASN A 136 30.68 5.71 7.82
C ASN A 136 30.35 4.25 7.40
N GLY A 137 29.15 3.99 6.87
CA GLY A 137 28.74 2.66 6.39
C GLY A 137 28.46 1.62 7.49
N ILE A 138 28.34 2.05 8.74
CA ILE A 138 28.02 1.18 9.88
C ILE A 138 26.51 1.14 10.05
N LYS A 139 25.92 -0.06 9.93
CA LYS A 139 24.50 -0.28 10.24
C LYS A 139 24.32 -0.49 11.74
N THR A 140 23.38 0.23 12.36
CA THR A 140 23.03 0.01 13.77
C THR A 140 21.99 -1.10 13.94
N GLU A 141 21.90 -1.71 15.13
CA GLU A 141 20.82 -2.66 15.45
C GLU A 141 19.42 -2.05 15.24
N GLU A 142 19.27 -0.73 15.45
CA GLU A 142 18.04 -0.02 15.14
C GLU A 142 17.73 -0.04 13.65
N GLU A 143 18.72 0.06 12.76
CA GLU A 143 18.56 -0.04 11.31
C GLU A 143 18.20 -1.46 10.86
N VAL A 144 18.81 -2.49 11.46
CA VAL A 144 18.46 -3.90 11.19
C VAL A 144 17.00 -4.16 11.56
N ASN A 145 16.56 -3.72 12.75
CA ASN A 145 15.16 -3.81 13.17
C ASN A 145 14.20 -2.93 12.34
N LEU A 146 14.69 -1.82 11.76
CA LEU A 146 13.94 -0.96 10.85
C LEU A 146 13.74 -1.61 9.47
N GLU A 147 14.73 -2.37 8.97
CA GLU A 147 14.64 -3.15 7.73
C GLU A 147 13.55 -4.23 7.82
N GLU A 148 13.32 -4.78 9.01
CA GLU A 148 12.25 -5.75 9.30
C GLU A 148 10.83 -5.13 9.39
N ARG A 149 10.68 -3.80 9.24
CA ARG A 149 9.35 -3.19 9.30
C ARG A 149 8.47 -3.64 8.12
N PRO A 150 7.26 -4.17 8.37
CA PRO A 150 6.41 -4.77 7.35
C PRO A 150 5.79 -3.75 6.36
N LEU A 151 5.97 -2.45 6.57
CA LEU A 151 5.28 -1.38 5.83
C LEU A 151 6.21 -0.60 4.88
N ARG A 152 7.08 -1.29 4.15
CA ARG A 152 7.94 -0.68 3.11
C ARG A 152 7.55 -1.17 1.72
N VAL A 153 7.52 -0.25 0.75
CA VAL A 153 7.21 -0.57 -0.66
C VAL A 153 8.13 -1.67 -1.14
N GLN A 154 7.56 -2.73 -1.70
CA GLN A 154 8.29 -3.91 -2.13
C GLN A 154 8.55 -3.83 -3.63
N GLN A 155 9.77 -4.14 -4.04
CA GLN A 155 10.11 -4.23 -5.46
C GLN A 155 9.93 -5.68 -5.93
N CYS A 156 9.15 -5.87 -6.99
CA CYS A 156 8.99 -7.19 -7.60
C CYS A 156 10.31 -7.67 -8.20
N GLN A 157 10.80 -8.84 -7.79
CA GLN A 157 12.05 -9.40 -8.30
C GLN A 157 11.97 -9.80 -9.78
N ARG A 158 10.77 -10.07 -10.29
CA ARG A 158 10.54 -10.47 -11.68
C ARG A 158 10.46 -9.29 -12.64
N CYS A 159 9.62 -8.29 -12.34
CA CYS A 159 9.33 -7.19 -13.26
C CYS A 159 9.72 -5.80 -12.74
N ARG A 160 10.37 -5.71 -11.57
CA ARG A 160 10.84 -4.48 -10.90
C ARG A 160 9.78 -3.43 -10.55
N THR A 161 8.51 -3.74 -10.72
CA THR A 161 7.38 -2.89 -10.32
C THR A 161 7.39 -2.67 -8.80
N SER A 162 7.13 -1.45 -8.36
CA SER A 162 6.94 -1.09 -6.95
C SER A 162 5.52 -1.44 -6.50
N ASN A 163 5.41 -2.24 -5.45
CA ASN A 163 4.15 -2.75 -4.92
C ASN A 163 3.91 -2.23 -3.51
N SER A 164 2.63 -2.09 -3.15
CA SER A 164 2.22 -1.77 -1.78
C SER A 164 2.70 -2.86 -0.82
N PRO A 165 3.04 -2.53 0.44
CA PRO A 165 3.58 -3.52 1.38
C PRO A 165 2.53 -4.54 1.86
N THR A 166 1.26 -4.22 1.61
CA THR A 166 0.12 -5.11 1.86
C THR A 166 -0.11 -6.11 0.73
N ASN A 167 0.54 -5.95 -0.43
CA ASN A 167 0.35 -6.85 -1.55
C ASN A 167 1.15 -8.14 -1.33
N ARG A 168 0.48 -9.29 -1.49
CA ARG A 168 1.12 -10.61 -1.54
C ARG A 168 1.69 -10.94 -2.91
N PHE A 169 1.05 -10.38 -3.95
CA PHE A 169 1.37 -10.58 -5.35
C PHE A 169 1.65 -9.27 -6.06
N CYS A 170 2.51 -9.32 -7.08
CA CYS A 170 2.82 -8.16 -7.90
C CYS A 170 1.59 -7.72 -8.69
N SER A 171 1.21 -6.44 -8.58
CA SER A 171 0.07 -5.87 -9.29
C SER A 171 0.20 -5.89 -10.82
N LYS A 172 1.43 -5.96 -11.35
CA LYS A 172 1.68 -5.95 -12.80
C LYS A 172 1.78 -7.36 -13.41
N CYS A 173 2.45 -8.28 -12.73
CA CYS A 173 2.77 -9.58 -13.32
C CYS A 173 2.20 -10.77 -12.54
N GLY A 174 1.69 -10.57 -11.32
CA GLY A 174 1.15 -11.66 -10.50
C GLY A 174 2.21 -12.54 -9.81
N ALA A 175 3.51 -12.23 -9.91
CA ALA A 175 4.53 -12.96 -9.16
C ALA A 175 4.36 -12.76 -7.64
N PRO A 176 4.64 -13.76 -6.80
CA PRO A 176 4.69 -13.58 -5.34
C PRO A 176 5.77 -12.56 -4.96
N LEU A 177 5.50 -11.73 -3.95
CA LEU A 177 6.40 -10.67 -3.49
C LEU A 177 7.28 -11.07 -2.31
N ASP A 178 6.91 -12.14 -1.61
CA ASP A 178 7.64 -12.66 -0.45
C ASP A 178 7.78 -14.19 -0.53
N ILE A 179 8.82 -14.71 0.12
CA ILE A 179 9.16 -16.14 0.10
C ILE A 179 8.04 -16.99 0.71
N LYS A 180 7.36 -16.50 1.75
CA LYS A 180 6.29 -17.25 2.41
C LYS A 180 5.12 -17.45 1.45
N THR A 181 4.69 -16.40 0.75
CA THR A 181 3.66 -16.50 -0.29
C THR A 181 4.11 -17.42 -1.43
N ALA A 182 5.38 -17.38 -1.84
CA ALA A 182 5.90 -18.32 -2.85
C ALA A 182 5.82 -19.79 -2.39
N LEU A 183 6.17 -20.08 -1.13
CA LEU A 183 6.09 -21.41 -0.54
C LEU A 183 4.64 -21.89 -0.38
N GLU A 184 3.70 -21.01 -0.02
CA GLU A 184 2.27 -21.36 0.06
C GLU A 184 1.72 -21.76 -1.31
N ILE A 185 2.04 -21.02 -2.37
CA ILE A 185 1.65 -21.38 -3.75
C ILE A 185 2.26 -22.72 -4.14
N GLN A 186 3.55 -22.94 -3.85
CA GLN A 186 4.20 -24.22 -4.17
C GLN A 186 3.49 -25.37 -3.49
N ARG A 187 3.14 -25.24 -2.20
CA ARG A 187 2.40 -26.29 -1.48
C ARG A 187 1.01 -26.54 -2.06
N GLU A 188 0.29 -25.49 -2.45
CA GLU A 188 -1.01 -25.63 -3.12
C GLU A 188 -0.87 -26.32 -4.48
N GLN A 189 0.18 -26.00 -5.25
CA GLN A 189 0.51 -26.67 -6.51
C GLN A 189 0.86 -28.14 -6.27
N ASP A 190 1.76 -28.45 -5.34
CA ASP A 190 2.13 -29.83 -5.00
C ASP A 190 0.89 -30.65 -4.60
N THR A 191 0.00 -30.07 -3.79
CA THR A 191 -1.26 -30.70 -3.38
C THR A 191 -2.20 -30.93 -4.57
N THR A 192 -2.30 -29.94 -5.47
CA THR A 192 -3.12 -30.04 -6.68
C THR A 192 -2.57 -31.10 -7.62
N ASP A 193 -1.25 -31.14 -7.82
CA ASP A 193 -0.56 -32.13 -8.64
C ASP A 193 -0.75 -33.54 -8.07
N GLU A 194 -0.67 -33.73 -6.75
CA GLU A 194 -0.99 -35.00 -6.09
C GLU A 194 -2.44 -35.45 -6.34
N ILE A 195 -3.41 -34.54 -6.21
CA ILE A 195 -4.82 -34.84 -6.47
C ILE A 195 -5.03 -35.20 -7.95
N MET A 196 -4.45 -34.42 -8.86
CA MET A 196 -4.53 -34.67 -10.30
C MET A 196 -3.92 -36.02 -10.66
N ASN A 197 -2.76 -36.36 -10.11
CA ASN A 197 -2.12 -37.66 -10.35
C ASN A 197 -3.02 -38.83 -9.90
N ARG A 198 -3.66 -38.73 -8.73
CA ARG A 198 -4.64 -39.74 -8.29
C ARG A 198 -5.87 -39.81 -9.19
N LEU A 199 -6.36 -38.67 -9.67
CA LEU A 199 -7.48 -38.65 -10.63
C LEU A 199 -7.08 -39.30 -11.96
N PHE A 200 -5.84 -39.12 -12.42
CA PHE A 200 -5.33 -39.80 -13.63
C PHE A 200 -5.21 -41.32 -13.48
N GLU A 201 -5.03 -41.84 -12.26
CA GLU A 201 -5.05 -43.28 -12.01
C GLU A 201 -6.47 -43.87 -12.17
N ASP A 202 -7.52 -43.06 -11.93
CA ASP A 202 -8.91 -43.47 -12.12
C ASP A 202 -9.22 -43.67 -13.61
N ARG A 203 -9.74 -44.87 -13.94
CA ARG A 203 -10.07 -45.26 -15.31
C ARG A 203 -11.19 -44.42 -15.90
N ARG A 204 -12.23 -44.12 -15.11
CA ARG A 204 -13.40 -43.36 -15.55
C ARG A 204 -13.02 -41.91 -15.83
N PHE A 205 -12.11 -41.34 -15.04
CA PHE A 205 -11.60 -39.99 -15.28
C PHE A 205 -10.81 -39.92 -16.60
N ARG A 206 -9.95 -40.90 -16.89
CA ARG A 206 -9.21 -40.99 -18.17
C ARG A 206 -10.12 -41.07 -19.38
N GLU A 207 -11.13 -41.93 -19.33
CA GLU A 207 -12.11 -42.09 -20.42
C GLU A 207 -12.84 -40.76 -20.71
N VAL A 208 -13.30 -40.06 -19.68
CA VAL A 208 -13.95 -38.74 -19.83
C VAL A 208 -12.98 -37.67 -20.35
N LEU A 209 -11.74 -37.66 -19.87
CA LEU A 209 -10.73 -36.69 -20.32
C LEU A 209 -10.39 -36.88 -21.81
N GLU A 210 -10.24 -38.11 -22.27
CA GLU A 210 -10.00 -38.44 -23.68
C GLU A 210 -11.16 -37.96 -24.57
N GLU A 211 -12.41 -38.19 -24.17
CA GLU A 211 -13.58 -37.70 -24.90
C GLU A 211 -13.61 -36.16 -25.02
N VAL A 212 -13.25 -35.44 -23.94
CA VAL A 212 -13.21 -33.98 -23.93
C VAL A 212 -12.10 -33.45 -24.85
N LEU A 213 -10.92 -34.07 -24.81
CA LEU A 213 -9.78 -33.67 -25.66
C LEU A 213 -10.07 -33.91 -27.15
N GLN A 214 -10.69 -35.04 -27.51
CA GLN A 214 -11.11 -35.33 -28.88
C GLN A 214 -12.14 -34.32 -29.40
N LYS A 215 -13.09 -33.90 -28.55
CA LYS A 215 -14.07 -32.85 -28.89
C LYS A 215 -13.44 -31.48 -29.11
N GLN A 216 -12.37 -31.13 -28.39
CA GLN A 216 -11.68 -29.85 -28.60
C GLN A 216 -10.85 -29.84 -29.89
N GLN A 217 -10.23 -30.96 -30.25
CA GLN A 217 -9.48 -31.06 -31.51
C GLN A 217 -10.38 -30.98 -32.74
N SER A 218 -11.59 -31.54 -32.69
CA SER A 218 -12.56 -31.42 -33.79
C SER A 218 -13.12 -30.00 -33.95
N LEU A 219 -13.15 -29.19 -32.88
CA LEU A 219 -13.56 -27.78 -32.90
C LEU A 219 -12.47 -26.81 -33.39
N GLN A 220 -11.19 -27.18 -33.31
CA GLN A 220 -10.07 -26.35 -33.79
C GLN A 220 -9.70 -26.62 -35.26
N THR A 221 -10.28 -27.65 -35.88
CA THR A 221 -10.02 -28.05 -37.28
C THR A 221 -11.15 -27.64 -38.24
N GLN A 222 -12.10 -26.82 -37.76
CA GLN A 222 -13.11 -26.11 -38.56
C GLN A 222 -12.82 -24.61 -38.55
#